data_AF-W2MH51-F1
#
_entry.id   AF-W2MH51-F1
#
_cell.length_a   1.000
_cell.length_b   1.000
_cell.length_c   1.000
_cell.angle_alpha   90.00
_cell.angle_beta   90.00
_cell.angle_gamma   90.00
#
_symmetry.space_group_name_H-M   'P 1'
#
loop_
_entity.id
_entity.type
_entity.pdbx_description
1 polymer ?
#
loop_
_entity_poly.entity_id
_entity_poly.type
_entity_poly.pdbx_seq_one_letter_code
_entity_poly.pdbx_strand_id
1 'polypeptide(L)'
;MEIPLPNQLRCEVTVKAGRPFERCRDKGVALTFDIDVSEGYDVLRAKVKSAFASKERLCWNDDLDVFIKLAKNAPQKAFVKLDQDGFLPLLQAAW
;
A
#
# COMPACT_ATOMS: atom_id res chain seq x y z
N MET A 1 23.09 3.87 12.29
CA MET A 1 23.15 4.33 10.90
C MET A 1 21.76 4.19 10.34
N GLU A 2 21.11 5.29 9.99
CA GLU A 2 19.86 5.25 9.23
C GLU A 2 20.23 4.99 7.76
N ILE A 3 19.59 3.99 7.15
CA ILE A 3 19.75 3.73 5.73
C ILE A 3 18.84 4.74 5.02
N PRO A 4 19.34 5.58 4.10
CA PRO A 4 18.48 6.52 3.40
C PRO A 4 17.44 5.77 2.59
N LEU A 5 16.23 6.33 2.51
CA LEU A 5 15.17 5.83 1.64
C LEU A 5 15.66 5.91 0.18
N PRO A 6 15.72 4.80 -0.57
CA PRO A 6 16.11 4.84 -1.97
C PRO A 6 15.03 5.50 -2.82
N ASN A 7 15.43 6.14 -3.92
CA ASN A 7 14.49 6.74 -4.87
C ASN A 7 13.53 5.70 -5.46
N GLN A 8 14.00 4.48 -5.73
CA GLN A 8 13.16 3.43 -6.30
C GLN A 8 12.82 2.39 -5.24
N LEU A 9 11.53 2.12 -5.06
CA LEU A 9 11.01 1.11 -4.14
C LEU A 9 10.24 0.04 -4.90
N ARG A 10 10.44 -1.21 -4.49
CA ARG A 10 9.55 -2.31 -4.85
C ARG A 10 8.42 -2.40 -3.83
N CYS A 11 7.20 -2.13 -4.28
CA CYS A 11 6.01 -2.23 -3.46
C CYS A 11 5.36 -3.60 -3.64
N GLU A 12 4.81 -4.14 -2.55
CA GLU A 12 3.96 -5.31 -2.54
C GLU A 12 2.56 -4.90 -2.04
N VAL A 13 1.54 -5.12 -2.86
CA VAL A 13 0.14 -4.85 -2.52
C VAL A 13 -0.59 -6.16 -2.30
N THR A 14 -1.32 -6.24 -1.19
CA THR A 14 -2.27 -7.33 -0.94
C THR A 14 -3.67 -6.76 -0.89
N VAL A 15 -4.56 -7.24 -1.77
CA VAL A 15 -5.98 -6.90 -1.75
C VAL A 15 -6.74 -7.96 -0.95
N LYS A 16 -7.63 -7.52 -0.06
CA LYS A 16 -8.50 -8.39 0.75
C LYS A 16 -9.94 -7.89 0.64
N ALA A 17 -10.87 -8.79 0.34
CA ALA A 17 -12.29 -8.51 0.44
C ALA A 17 -12.77 -8.76 1.87
N GLY A 18 -13.47 -7.81 2.47
CA GLY A 18 -13.99 -7.95 3.84
C GLY A 18 -14.03 -6.61 4.59
N ARG A 19 -14.25 -6.69 5.91
CA ARG A 19 -14.28 -5.49 6.75
C ARG A 19 -12.87 -4.91 6.92
N PRO A 20 -12.70 -3.58 6.83
CA PRO A 20 -11.43 -2.92 7.12
C PRO A 20 -10.90 -3.31 8.50
N PHE A 21 -9.58 -3.43 8.63
CA PHE A 21 -8.86 -3.80 9.88
C PHE A 21 -9.20 -5.14 10.53
N GLU A 22 -10.19 -5.88 10.02
CA GLU A 22 -10.51 -7.22 10.48
C GLU A 22 -9.68 -8.29 9.78
N ARG A 23 -9.55 -9.45 10.44
CA ARG A 23 -8.80 -10.58 9.91
C ARG A 23 -9.60 -11.23 8.78
N CYS A 24 -9.17 -11.01 7.54
CA CYS A 24 -9.66 -11.77 6.40
C CYS A 24 -8.80 -13.02 6.14
N ARG A 25 -9.45 -14.18 5.93
CA ARG A 25 -8.80 -15.44 5.53
C ARG A 25 -8.53 -15.50 4.02
N ASP A 26 -9.30 -14.76 3.24
CA ASP A 26 -9.21 -14.73 1.79
C ASP A 26 -8.17 -13.69 1.33
N LYS A 27 -6.90 -14.01 1.60
CA LYS A 27 -5.79 -13.19 1.13
C LYS A 27 -5.50 -13.57 -0.32
N GLY A 28 -5.81 -12.67 -1.25
CA GLY A 28 -5.40 -12.84 -2.64
C GLY A 28 -3.89 -12.83 -2.80
N VAL A 29 -3.41 -13.29 -3.96
CA VAL A 29 -2.00 -13.22 -4.35
C VAL A 29 -1.53 -11.77 -4.31
N ALA A 30 -0.38 -11.54 -3.66
CA ALA A 30 0.26 -10.25 -3.60
C ALA A 30 0.73 -9.81 -5.00
N LEU A 31 0.49 -8.54 -5.33
CA LEU A 31 0.93 -7.95 -6.59
C LEU A 31 2.11 -7.05 -6.30
N THR A 32 3.11 -7.08 -7.18
CA THR A 32 4.32 -6.26 -7.03
C THR A 32 4.43 -5.26 -8.17
N PHE A 33 4.93 -4.08 -7.85
CA PHE A 33 5.27 -3.04 -8.81
C PHE A 33 6.32 -2.13 -8.20
N ASP A 34 7.08 -1.45 -9.06
CA ASP A 34 8.09 -0.49 -8.62
C ASP A 34 7.53 0.95 -8.72
N ILE A 35 7.97 1.81 -7.80
CA ILE A 35 7.67 3.25 -7.79
C ILE A 35 8.96 4.06 -7.69
N ASP A 36 8.94 5.27 -8.23
CA ASP A 36 9.91 6.30 -7.83
C ASP A 36 9.27 7.19 -6.75
N VAL A 37 9.95 7.37 -5.63
CA VAL A 37 9.49 8.18 -4.49
C VAL A 37 9.23 9.62 -4.91
N SER A 38 9.95 10.15 -5.91
CA SER A 38 9.73 11.49 -6.44
C SER A 38 8.42 11.66 -7.21
N GLU A 39 7.80 10.58 -7.68
CA GLU A 39 6.50 10.61 -8.37
C GLU A 39 5.32 10.87 -7.41
N GLY A 40 5.54 10.69 -6.10
CA GLY A 40 4.57 11.03 -5.07
C GLY A 40 3.41 10.03 -4.92
N TYR A 41 2.48 10.41 -4.03
CA TYR A 41 1.37 9.56 -3.62
C TYR A 41 0.38 9.25 -4.77
N ASP A 42 0.08 10.22 -5.63
CA ASP A 42 -0.92 10.02 -6.70
C ASP A 42 -0.51 8.90 -7.66
N VAL A 43 0.78 8.82 -8.00
CA VAL A 43 1.31 7.76 -8.86
C VAL A 43 1.29 6.41 -8.14
N LEU A 44 1.64 6.35 -6.85
CA LEU A 44 1.45 5.15 -6.04
C LEU A 44 -0.02 4.71 -6.07
N ARG A 45 -0.96 5.62 -5.79
CA ARG A 45 -2.39 5.34 -5.76
C ARG A 45 -2.91 4.86 -7.10
N ALA A 46 -2.46 5.44 -8.20
CA ALA A 46 -2.79 4.98 -9.56
C ALA A 46 -2.28 3.56 -9.82
N LYS A 47 -1.06 3.22 -9.40
CA LYS A 47 -0.52 1.85 -9.52
C LYS A 47 -1.29 0.86 -8.65
N VAL A 48 -1.67 1.24 -7.42
CA VAL A 48 -2.54 0.42 -6.55
C VAL A 48 -3.91 0.20 -7.20
N LYS A 49 -4.52 1.25 -7.78
CA LYS A 49 -5.78 1.16 -8.53
C LYS A 49 -5.67 0.20 -9.72
N SER A 50 -4.59 0.29 -10.49
CA SER A 50 -4.32 -0.63 -11.60
C SER A 50 -4.13 -2.07 -11.13
N ALA A 51 -3.39 -2.28 -10.03
CA ALA A 51 -3.21 -3.61 -9.42
C ALA A 51 -4.53 -4.18 -8.92
N PHE A 52 -5.37 -3.35 -8.31
CA PHE A 52 -6.70 -3.73 -7.84
C PHE A 52 -7.63 -4.12 -9.01
N ALA A 53 -7.62 -3.36 -10.11
CA ALA A 53 -8.42 -3.64 -11.29
C ALA A 53 -8.11 -4.99 -11.96
N SER A 54 -6.91 -5.54 -11.73
CA SER A 54 -6.56 -6.89 -12.20
C SER A 54 -7.27 -8.02 -11.45
N LYS A 55 -7.91 -7.74 -10.29
CA LYS A 55 -8.61 -8.73 -9.50
C LYS A 55 -10.06 -8.83 -9.96
N GLU A 56 -10.45 -10.02 -10.43
CA GLU A 56 -11.82 -10.30 -10.82
C GLU A 56 -12.81 -10.03 -9.67
N ARG A 57 -14.00 -9.53 -10.02
CA ARG A 57 -15.13 -9.29 -9.10
C ARG A 57 -14.91 -8.19 -8.06
N LEU A 58 -13.83 -7.41 -8.16
CA LEU A 58 -13.63 -6.23 -7.34
C LEU A 58 -13.71 -4.97 -8.22
N CYS A 59 -14.46 -3.97 -7.74
CA CYS A 59 -14.54 -2.65 -8.39
C CYS A 59 -13.83 -1.63 -7.50
N TRP A 60 -12.94 -0.86 -8.10
CA TRP A 60 -12.29 0.24 -7.39
C TRP A 60 -13.31 1.35 -7.14
N ASN A 61 -13.42 1.79 -5.89
CA ASN A 61 -14.10 3.05 -5.54
C ASN A 61 -13.03 4.08 -5.19
N ASP A 62 -13.16 5.30 -5.70
CA ASP A 62 -12.22 6.39 -5.38
C ASP A 62 -12.31 6.85 -3.91
N ASP A 63 -13.31 6.41 -3.15
CA ASP A 63 -13.37 6.56 -1.69
C ASP A 63 -12.51 5.53 -0.93
N LEU A 64 -11.88 4.57 -1.63
CA LEU A 64 -11.01 3.59 -0.98
C LEU A 64 -9.68 4.24 -0.55
N ASP A 65 -9.34 3.94 0.70
CA ASP A 65 -8.08 4.32 1.32
C ASP A 65 -6.98 3.29 1.03
N VAL A 66 -5.76 3.79 0.83
CA VAL A 66 -4.54 2.97 0.75
C VAL A 66 -3.89 2.94 2.14
N PHE A 67 -3.46 1.75 2.57
CA PHE A 67 -2.83 1.56 3.87
C PHE A 67 -1.43 0.99 3.72
N ILE A 68 -0.49 1.49 4.52
CA ILE A 68 0.88 0.99 4.62
C ILE A 68 1.08 0.19 5.90
N LYS A 69 1.92 -0.84 5.78
CA LYS A 69 2.36 -1.68 6.88
C LYS A 69 3.77 -1.24 7.29
N LEU A 70 3.89 -0.60 8.46
CA LEU A 70 5.15 0.01 8.93
C LEU A 70 6.20 -1.00 9.44
N ALA A 71 5.82 -2.25 9.70
CA ALA A 71 6.76 -3.28 10.15
C ALA A 71 6.36 -4.66 9.64
N LYS A 72 7.34 -5.53 9.34
CA LYS A 72 7.14 -6.87 8.75
C LYS A 72 6.09 -7.73 9.46
N ASN A 73 5.95 -7.61 10.78
CA ASN A 73 5.00 -8.39 11.57
C ASN A 73 3.85 -7.55 12.16
N ALA A 74 3.66 -6.31 11.71
CA ALA A 74 2.59 -5.46 12.20
C ALA A 74 1.21 -6.11 11.95
N PRO A 75 0.31 -6.14 12.96
CA PRO A 75 -1.05 -6.59 12.77
C PRO A 75 -1.83 -5.58 11.91
N GLN A 76 -2.91 -6.03 11.25
CA GLN A 76 -3.68 -5.18 10.33
C GLN A 76 -4.26 -3.92 11.02
N LYS A 77 -4.62 -4.02 12.30
CA LYS A 77 -5.06 -2.87 13.11
C LYS A 77 -4.00 -1.79 13.32
N ALA A 78 -2.74 -2.08 13.04
CA ALA A 78 -1.61 -1.15 13.15
C ALA A 78 -1.19 -0.60 11.78
N PHE A 79 -1.93 -0.91 10.71
CA PHE A 79 -1.68 -0.29 9.42
C PHE A 79 -2.12 1.17 9.46
N VAL A 80 -1.37 2.02 8.80
CA VAL A 80 -1.61 3.47 8.79
C VAL A 80 -2.12 3.86 7.41
N LYS A 81 -3.12 4.74 7.37
CA LYS A 81 -3.61 5.31 6.10
C LYS A 81 -2.47 6.10 5.46
N LEU A 82 -2.28 5.89 4.17
CA LEU A 82 -1.35 6.64 3.34
C LEU A 82 -2.16 7.67 2.55
N ASP A 83 -1.73 8.92 2.61
CA ASP A 83 -2.27 10.06 1.88
C ASP A 83 -1.12 10.95 1.39
N GLN A 84 -1.45 12.10 0.80
CA GLN A 84 -0.47 13.04 0.25
C GLN A 84 0.54 13.50 1.31
N ASP A 85 0.07 13.92 2.49
CA ASP A 85 0.91 14.45 3.55
C ASP A 85 1.75 13.35 4.24
N GLY A 86 1.18 12.16 4.37
CA GLY A 86 1.81 11.01 4.99
C GLY A 86 2.76 10.24 4.08
N PHE A 87 2.77 10.48 2.77
CA PHE A 87 3.49 9.64 1.80
C PHE A 87 4.97 9.49 2.12
N LEU A 88 5.73 10.59 2.12
CA LEU A 88 7.17 10.54 2.34
C LEU A 88 7.53 10.14 3.78
N PRO A 89 6.93 10.73 4.84
CA PRO A 89 7.24 10.35 6.23
C PRO A 89 6.95 8.89 6.54
N LEU A 90 5.85 8.33 6.02
CA LEU A 90 5.49 6.93 6.29
C LEU A 90 6.35 5.94 5.49
N LEU A 91 6.79 6.30 4.28
CA LEU A 91 7.77 5.49 3.56
C LEU A 91 9.12 5.45 4.27
N GLN A 92 9.59 6.59 4.78
CA GLN A 92 10.81 6.66 5.60
C GLN A 92 10.69 5.84 6.88
N ALA A 93 9.54 5.87 7.55
CA ALA A 93 9.31 5.10 8.77
C ALA A 93 9.20 3.59 8.54
N ALA A 94 8.85 3.16 7.32
CA ALA A 94 8.68 1.75 6.96
C ALA A 94 9.95 1.09 6.38
N TRP A 95 10.95 1.88 6.00
CA TRP A 95 12.23 1.44 5.42
C TRP A 95 13.24 1.06 6.50
#